data_AF-Q56285-F1
#
_entry.id   AF-Q56285-F1
#
_cell.length_a   1.000
_cell.length_b   1.000
_cell.length_c   1.000
_cell.angle_alpha   90.00
_cell.angle_beta   90.00
_cell.angle_gamma   90.00
#
_symmetry.space_group_name_H-M   'P 1'
#
loop_
_entity.id
_entity.type
_entity.pdbx_description
1 polymer ?
#
loop_
_entity_poly.entity_id
_entity_poly.type
_entity_poly.pdbx_seq_one_letter_code
_entity_poly.pdbx_strand_id
1 'polypeptide(L)'
;MSQKIFLRITGMTCEHCAHSVEKALLGIHGVDSAQVSLATNQAEVFLQSSIPTEALLAAVTQAGYGAKVEQDSLQVQARSTQEPGQPHIAIIGSGGAAMAAALKAVERGARVTLIERGTIGGTCVNVGCVPSKILIRAAHIAHLRRASPFDAGIAAQEPIIRRDRLLAQQQGRVDELRYAKYEGILAQTPAISLVRGEATFQNAQTLSVVLADGGVHELRFDRCLIAV
;
A
#
# COMPACT_ATOMS: atom_id res chain seq x y z
N MET A 1 4.77 -27.06 -17.56
CA MET A 1 4.07 -25.79 -17.33
C MET A 1 4.94 -25.00 -16.37
N SER A 2 5.51 -23.88 -16.79
CA SER A 2 6.30 -23.02 -15.91
C SER A 2 5.35 -22.14 -15.09
N GLN A 3 5.47 -22.17 -13.77
CA GLN A 3 4.66 -21.36 -12.86
C GLN A 3 5.45 -20.08 -12.51
N LYS A 4 4.80 -18.93 -12.57
CA LYS A 4 5.38 -17.63 -12.24
C LYS A 4 4.85 -17.13 -10.90
N ILE A 5 5.73 -16.65 -10.03
CA ILE A 5 5.38 -16.10 -8.71
C ILE A 5 6.09 -14.76 -8.52
N PHE A 6 5.38 -13.76 -8.00
CA PHE A 6 5.99 -12.51 -7.55
C PHE A 6 6.10 -12.49 -6.02
N LEU A 7 7.22 -12.02 -5.52
CA LEU A 7 7.48 -11.83 -4.10
C LEU A 7 7.85 -10.36 -3.87
N ARG A 8 7.16 -9.71 -2.93
CA ARG A 8 7.57 -8.41 -2.41
C ARG A 8 8.64 -8.61 -1.34
N ILE A 9 9.77 -7.94 -1.49
CA ILE A 9 10.94 -8.08 -0.63
C ILE A 9 11.12 -6.83 0.23
N THR A 10 11.48 -7.00 1.49
CA THR A 10 11.74 -5.88 2.42
C THR A 10 13.13 -6.01 3.04
N GLY A 11 13.80 -4.88 3.26
CA GLY A 11 15.15 -4.84 3.85
C GLY A 11 16.28 -4.73 2.83
N MET A 12 15.98 -4.69 1.53
CA MET A 12 16.97 -4.36 0.51
C MET A 12 17.28 -2.87 0.54
N THR A 13 18.56 -2.52 0.56
CA THR A 13 19.03 -1.11 0.62
C THR A 13 20.05 -0.77 -0.47
N CYS A 14 20.52 -1.75 -1.22
CA CYS A 14 21.47 -1.57 -2.33
C CYS A 14 21.35 -2.73 -3.34
N GLU A 15 21.98 -2.60 -4.51
CA GLU A 15 21.97 -3.63 -5.56
C GLU A 15 22.61 -4.95 -5.10
N HIS A 16 23.55 -4.88 -4.15
CA HIS A 16 24.13 -6.07 -3.55
C HIS A 16 23.09 -6.88 -2.75
N CYS A 17 22.11 -6.21 -2.13
CA CYS A 17 20.99 -6.89 -1.47
C CYS A 17 20.10 -7.61 -2.47
N ALA A 18 19.81 -6.99 -3.62
CA ALA A 18 19.00 -7.59 -4.67
C ALA A 18 19.64 -8.88 -5.21
N HIS A 19 20.93 -8.85 -5.53
CA HIS A 19 21.67 -10.04 -5.93
C HIS A 19 21.75 -11.12 -4.84
N SER A 20 21.83 -10.71 -3.57
CA SER A 20 21.84 -11.66 -2.45
C SER A 20 20.52 -12.43 -2.34
N VAL A 21 19.39 -11.74 -2.54
CA VAL A 21 18.04 -12.36 -2.58
C VAL A 21 17.87 -13.24 -3.82
N GLU A 22 18.32 -12.77 -4.98
CA GLU A 22 18.28 -13.50 -6.25
C GLU A 22 19.01 -14.85 -6.15
N LYS A 23 20.24 -14.82 -5.61
CA LYS A 23 21.04 -16.03 -5.40
C LYS A 23 20.40 -17.00 -4.42
N ALA A 24 19.72 -16.50 -3.37
CA ALA A 24 19.02 -17.34 -2.41
C ALA A 24 17.84 -18.08 -3.05
N LEU A 25 17.09 -17.40 -3.93
CA LEU A 25 15.95 -17.98 -4.66
C LEU A 25 16.41 -19.01 -5.71
N LEU A 26 17.47 -18.72 -6.46
CA LEU A 26 18.06 -19.66 -7.43
C LEU A 26 18.66 -20.91 -6.78
N GLY A 27 18.98 -20.86 -5.48
CA GLY A 27 19.48 -22.01 -4.73
C GLY A 27 18.43 -23.09 -4.43
N ILE A 28 17.15 -22.81 -4.68
CA ILE A 28 16.05 -23.74 -4.40
C ILE A 28 15.86 -24.69 -5.59
N HIS A 29 15.93 -26.00 -5.33
CA HIS A 29 15.70 -27.02 -6.35
C HIS A 29 14.27 -26.93 -6.91
N GLY A 30 14.17 -26.65 -8.22
CA GLY A 30 12.90 -26.47 -8.95
C GLY A 30 12.58 -25.01 -9.31
N VAL A 31 13.42 -24.05 -8.89
CA VAL A 31 13.42 -22.69 -9.45
C VAL A 31 14.21 -22.70 -10.78
N ASP A 32 13.55 -22.30 -11.86
CA ASP A 32 14.13 -22.19 -13.20
C ASP A 32 14.96 -20.90 -13.35
N SER A 33 14.38 -19.78 -12.91
CA SER A 33 15.03 -18.47 -12.87
C SER A 33 14.39 -17.57 -11.81
N ALA A 34 15.16 -16.61 -11.30
CA ALA A 34 14.68 -15.56 -10.41
C ALA A 34 15.31 -14.23 -10.83
N GLN A 35 14.54 -13.15 -10.84
CA GLN A 35 15.01 -11.79 -11.09
C GLN A 35 14.55 -10.88 -9.95
N VAL A 36 15.45 -10.08 -9.39
CA VAL A 36 15.14 -9.20 -8.25
C VAL A 36 15.43 -7.75 -8.63
N SER A 37 14.47 -6.86 -8.39
CA SER A 37 14.59 -5.44 -8.66
C SER A 37 14.61 -4.64 -7.36
N LEU A 38 15.72 -3.92 -7.14
CA LEU A 38 15.82 -2.95 -6.05
C LEU A 38 14.83 -1.80 -6.23
N ALA A 39 14.62 -1.36 -7.46
CA ALA A 39 13.75 -0.22 -7.77
C ALA A 39 12.29 -0.48 -7.39
N THR A 40 11.80 -1.71 -7.59
CA THR A 40 10.42 -2.08 -7.27
C THR A 40 10.29 -2.85 -5.96
N ASN A 41 11.40 -3.25 -5.34
CA ASN A 41 11.45 -4.15 -4.18
C ASN A 41 10.69 -5.48 -4.42
N GLN A 42 10.81 -6.03 -5.64
CA GLN A 42 10.12 -7.25 -6.05
C GLN A 42 11.10 -8.29 -6.58
N ALA A 43 10.76 -9.56 -6.37
CA ALA A 43 11.40 -10.70 -7.00
C ALA A 43 10.38 -11.45 -7.87
N GLU A 44 10.74 -11.69 -9.11
CA GLU A 44 9.98 -12.49 -10.08
C GLU A 44 10.64 -13.87 -10.17
N VAL A 45 9.90 -14.93 -9.88
CA VAL A 45 10.42 -16.30 -9.77
C VAL A 45 9.67 -17.23 -10.72
N PHE A 46 10.40 -17.96 -11.55
CA PHE A 46 9.89 -18.98 -12.44
C PHE A 46 10.20 -20.37 -11.89
N LEU A 47 9.19 -21.23 -11.81
CA LEU A 47 9.27 -22.57 -11.23
C LEU A 47 9.04 -23.64 -12.28
N GLN A 48 9.84 -24.70 -12.25
CA GLN A 48 9.68 -25.89 -13.10
C GLN A 48 8.64 -26.88 -12.53
N SER A 49 8.38 -26.80 -11.22
CA SER A 49 7.45 -27.66 -10.48
C SER A 49 6.72 -26.88 -9.39
N SER A 50 5.67 -27.47 -8.82
CA SER A 50 4.86 -26.85 -7.75
C SER A 50 5.65 -26.82 -6.43
N ILE A 51 6.44 -25.77 -6.23
CA ILE A 51 7.15 -25.52 -4.97
C ILE A 51 6.21 -24.79 -3.99
N PRO A 52 6.10 -25.25 -2.73
CA PRO A 52 5.36 -24.54 -1.69
C PRO A 52 5.92 -23.13 -1.51
N THR A 53 5.05 -22.12 -1.48
CA THR A 53 5.50 -20.73 -1.44
C THR A 53 6.22 -20.40 -0.14
N GLU A 54 5.93 -21.13 0.93
CA GLU A 54 6.62 -21.09 2.21
C GLU A 54 8.13 -21.36 2.06
N ALA A 55 8.53 -22.24 1.15
CA ALA A 55 9.94 -22.54 0.90
C ALA A 55 10.68 -21.34 0.27
N LEU A 56 10.02 -20.63 -0.64
CA LEU A 56 10.55 -19.40 -1.24
C LEU A 56 10.70 -18.29 -0.20
N LEU A 57 9.69 -18.11 0.66
CA LEU A 57 9.72 -17.11 1.73
C LEU A 57 10.80 -17.43 2.78
N ALA A 58 10.96 -18.72 3.12
CA ALA A 58 11.98 -19.18 4.06
C ALA A 58 13.39 -18.90 3.52
N ALA A 59 13.66 -19.13 2.23
CA ALA A 59 14.96 -18.85 1.63
C ALA A 59 15.32 -17.36 1.68
N VAL A 60 14.36 -16.47 1.39
CA VAL A 60 14.60 -15.02 1.49
C VAL A 60 14.82 -14.59 2.95
N THR A 61 14.06 -15.19 3.89
CA THR A 61 14.23 -14.94 5.33
C THR A 61 15.60 -15.40 5.82
N GLN A 62 16.07 -16.56 5.35
CA GLN A 62 17.41 -17.08 5.68
C GLN A 62 18.53 -16.21 5.10
N ALA A 63 18.28 -15.52 3.98
CA ALA A 63 19.18 -14.52 3.42
C ALA A 63 19.18 -13.19 4.20
N GLY A 64 18.33 -13.02 5.21
CA GLY A 64 18.27 -11.83 6.07
C GLY A 64 17.26 -10.77 5.63
N TYR A 65 16.36 -11.10 4.70
CA TYR A 65 15.38 -10.17 4.15
C TYR A 65 13.95 -10.65 4.45
N GLY A 66 12.99 -9.72 4.51
CA GLY A 66 11.57 -10.10 4.58
C GLY A 66 11.03 -10.37 3.18
N ALA A 67 10.12 -11.35 3.05
CA ALA A 67 9.40 -11.61 1.81
C ALA A 67 7.91 -11.84 2.06
N LYS A 68 7.07 -11.44 1.11
CA LYS A 68 5.65 -11.78 1.03
C LYS A 68 5.26 -12.08 -0.40
N VAL A 69 4.35 -13.03 -0.59
CA VAL A 69 3.82 -13.34 -1.92
C VAL A 69 2.99 -12.16 -2.40
N GLU A 70 3.32 -11.66 -3.57
CA GLU A 70 2.51 -10.72 -4.31
C GLU A 70 1.77 -11.55 -5.36
N GLN A 71 0.51 -11.88 -5.08
CA GLN A 71 -0.27 -12.69 -6.01
C GLN A 71 -0.51 -11.88 -7.27
N ASP A 72 -0.04 -12.42 -8.40
CA ASP A 72 -0.44 -12.00 -9.73
C ASP A 72 -1.97 -12.05 -9.78
N SER A 73 -2.59 -10.92 -10.13
CA SER A 73 -4.04 -10.72 -10.19
C SER A 73 -4.65 -11.40 -11.40
N LEU A 74 -4.33 -12.67 -11.61
CA LEU A 74 -4.87 -13.53 -12.65
C LEU A 74 -5.50 -14.76 -11.98
N GLN A 75 -6.82 -14.68 -11.81
CA GLN A 75 -7.73 -15.71 -11.31
C GLN A 75 -7.78 -15.94 -9.79
N VAL A 76 -8.29 -14.94 -9.06
CA VAL A 76 -9.20 -15.25 -7.96
C VAL A 76 -10.62 -15.06 -8.46
N GLN A 77 -11.11 -16.04 -9.23
CA GLN A 77 -12.53 -16.40 -9.11
C GLN A 77 -12.70 -16.97 -7.70
N ALA A 78 -12.82 -16.09 -6.71
CA ALA A 78 -13.46 -16.47 -5.47
C ALA A 78 -14.90 -16.78 -5.85
N ARG A 79 -15.18 -18.06 -6.09
CA ARG A 79 -16.44 -18.64 -5.64
C ARG A 79 -16.53 -18.30 -4.17
N SER A 80 -17.15 -17.17 -3.85
CA SER A 80 -17.57 -16.91 -2.49
C SER A 80 -18.55 -18.02 -2.16
N THR A 81 -18.16 -18.92 -1.27
CA THR A 81 -19.13 -19.49 -0.35
C THR A 81 -19.74 -18.30 0.38
N GLN A 82 -20.83 -17.77 -0.17
CA GLN A 82 -21.64 -16.77 0.52
C GLN A 82 -22.14 -17.46 1.78
N GLU A 83 -21.58 -17.09 2.93
CA GLU A 83 -22.26 -17.30 4.20
C GLU A 83 -23.61 -16.57 4.09
N PRO A 84 -24.74 -17.29 4.15
CA PRO A 84 -26.05 -16.67 3.96
C PRO A 84 -26.27 -15.54 4.96
N GLY A 85 -26.44 -14.30 4.47
CA GLY A 85 -26.82 -13.14 5.30
C GLY A 85 -25.73 -12.11 5.57
N GLN A 86 -24.50 -12.26 5.07
CA GLN A 86 -23.46 -11.24 5.24
C GLN A 86 -23.66 -10.07 4.25
N PRO A 87 -23.93 -8.83 4.70
CA PRO A 87 -24.16 -7.71 3.79
C PRO A 87 -22.87 -7.33 3.06
N HIS A 88 -22.97 -7.04 1.76
CA HIS A 88 -21.88 -6.54 0.93
C HIS A 88 -21.97 -5.02 0.78
N ILE A 89 -20.94 -4.34 1.26
CA ILE A 89 -20.82 -2.89 1.17
C ILE A 89 -19.70 -2.52 0.18
N ALA A 90 -20.06 -1.78 -0.88
CA ALA A 90 -19.09 -1.14 -1.75
C ALA A 90 -18.72 0.25 -1.19
N ILE A 91 -17.45 0.62 -1.25
CA ILE A 91 -16.95 1.94 -0.82
C ILE A 91 -16.05 2.50 -1.91
N ILE A 92 -16.40 3.67 -2.44
CA ILE A 92 -15.61 4.35 -3.47
C ILE A 92 -14.73 5.40 -2.78
N GLY A 93 -13.40 5.26 -2.93
CA GLY A 93 -12.36 6.05 -2.29
C GLY A 93 -11.67 5.31 -1.14
N SER A 94 -10.48 5.79 -0.76
CA SER A 94 -9.67 5.25 0.36
C SER A 94 -9.27 6.30 1.40
N GLY A 95 -9.88 7.48 1.35
CA GLY A 95 -9.64 8.55 2.32
C GLY A 95 -10.14 8.25 3.74
N GLY A 96 -10.03 9.23 4.63
CA GLY A 96 -10.41 9.06 6.05
C GLY A 96 -11.86 8.58 6.25
N ALA A 97 -12.81 9.12 5.49
CA ALA A 97 -14.21 8.68 5.53
C ALA A 97 -14.38 7.24 5.06
N ALA A 98 -13.74 6.86 3.94
CA ALA A 98 -13.80 5.51 3.40
C ALA A 98 -13.21 4.47 4.35
N MET A 99 -12.02 4.73 4.90
CA MET A 99 -11.38 3.82 5.85
C MET A 99 -12.18 3.64 7.13
N ALA A 100 -12.70 4.72 7.71
CA ALA A 100 -13.52 4.65 8.91
C ALA A 100 -14.79 3.81 8.64
N ALA A 101 -15.45 4.03 7.51
CA ALA A 101 -16.62 3.26 7.11
C ALA A 101 -16.30 1.78 6.84
N ALA A 102 -15.19 1.50 6.15
CA ALA A 102 -14.77 0.13 5.81
C ALA A 102 -14.51 -0.70 7.07
N LEU A 103 -13.72 -0.15 8.00
CA LEU A 103 -13.41 -0.83 9.26
C LEU A 103 -14.66 -1.02 10.12
N LYS A 104 -15.54 0.00 10.18
CA LYS A 104 -16.77 -0.12 10.96
C LYS A 104 -17.75 -1.11 10.35
N ALA A 105 -17.83 -1.17 9.02
CA ALA A 105 -18.63 -2.15 8.30
C ALA A 105 -18.17 -3.58 8.61
N VAL A 106 -16.86 -3.84 8.56
CA VAL A 106 -16.28 -5.15 8.92
C VAL A 106 -16.54 -5.49 10.38
N GLU A 107 -16.38 -4.55 11.31
CA GLU A 107 -16.69 -4.75 12.73
C GLU A 107 -18.17 -5.16 12.95
N ARG A 108 -19.07 -4.68 12.09
CA ARG A 108 -20.50 -5.04 12.08
C ARG A 108 -20.81 -6.30 11.28
N GLY A 109 -19.78 -7.03 10.84
CA GLY A 109 -19.90 -8.29 10.14
C GLY A 109 -20.16 -8.16 8.64
N ALA A 110 -20.01 -6.98 8.02
CA ALA A 110 -20.15 -6.85 6.56
C ALA A 110 -18.88 -7.29 5.82
N ARG A 111 -19.06 -7.75 4.58
CA ARG A 111 -17.96 -7.85 3.60
C ARG A 111 -17.85 -6.51 2.87
N VAL A 112 -16.63 -6.02 2.69
CA VAL A 112 -16.39 -4.72 2.05
C VAL A 112 -15.60 -4.90 0.75
N THR A 113 -16.02 -4.21 -0.29
CA THR A 113 -15.17 -3.95 -1.47
C THR A 113 -14.86 -2.46 -1.50
N LEU A 114 -13.58 -2.11 -1.36
CA LEU A 114 -13.11 -0.74 -1.38
C LEU A 114 -12.44 -0.47 -2.74
N ILE A 115 -12.83 0.60 -3.43
CA ILE A 115 -12.34 0.91 -4.77
C ILE A 115 -11.55 2.22 -4.73
N GLU A 116 -10.30 2.21 -5.19
CA GLU A 116 -9.43 3.39 -5.21
C GLU A 116 -8.71 3.52 -6.55
N ARG A 117 -8.82 4.71 -7.16
CA ARG A 117 -8.22 5.03 -8.46
C ARG A 117 -6.78 5.53 -8.38
N GLY A 118 -6.42 6.19 -7.28
CA GLY A 118 -5.14 6.88 -7.08
C GLY A 118 -4.33 6.31 -5.93
N THR A 119 -3.56 7.14 -5.23
CA THR A 119 -2.78 6.72 -4.06
C THR A 119 -3.70 6.41 -2.88
N ILE A 120 -3.48 5.25 -2.24
CA ILE A 120 -4.25 4.82 -1.07
C ILE A 120 -4.13 5.87 0.06
N GLY A 121 -5.22 6.10 0.78
CA GLY A 121 -5.31 7.05 1.89
C GLY A 121 -5.83 8.44 1.51
N GLY A 122 -6.03 8.70 0.22
CA GLY A 122 -6.63 9.92 -0.30
C GLY A 122 -5.89 11.18 0.14
N THR A 123 -6.64 12.27 0.38
CA THR A 123 -6.08 13.61 0.56
C THR A 123 -5.30 13.77 1.87
N CYS A 124 -5.88 13.34 3.01
CA CYS A 124 -5.40 13.73 4.34
C CYS A 124 -3.93 13.35 4.59
N VAL A 125 -3.57 12.11 4.25
CA VAL A 125 -2.21 11.58 4.45
C VAL A 125 -1.25 11.99 3.33
N ASN A 126 -1.70 12.04 2.07
CA ASN A 126 -0.79 12.21 0.94
C ASN A 126 -0.52 13.66 0.56
N VAL A 127 -1.56 14.50 0.51
CA VAL A 127 -1.50 15.84 -0.11
C VAL A 127 -2.24 16.92 0.68
N GLY A 128 -2.62 16.61 1.92
CA GLY A 128 -3.47 17.48 2.74
C GLY A 128 -2.86 17.71 4.11
N CYS A 129 -3.54 17.22 5.15
CA CYS A 129 -3.23 17.52 6.52
C CYS A 129 -1.80 17.12 6.91
N VAL A 130 -1.41 15.86 6.71
CA VAL A 130 -0.10 15.38 7.16
C VAL A 130 1.05 16.22 6.57
N PRO A 131 1.20 16.37 5.24
CA PRO A 131 2.30 17.14 4.68
C PRO A 131 2.23 18.64 5.06
N SER A 132 1.03 19.24 5.09
CA SER A 132 0.90 20.66 5.45
C SER A 132 1.31 20.94 6.89
N LYS A 133 0.89 20.11 7.86
CA LYS A 133 1.23 20.33 9.29
C LYS A 133 2.71 20.10 9.55
N ILE A 134 3.35 19.16 8.84
CA ILE A 134 4.80 18.96 8.91
C ILE A 134 5.53 20.22 8.43
N LEU A 135 5.13 20.77 7.27
CA LEU A 135 5.79 21.96 6.72
C LEU A 135 5.53 23.22 7.56
N ILE A 136 4.31 23.40 8.08
CA ILE A 136 3.99 24.49 9.01
C ILE A 136 4.87 24.41 10.26
N ARG A 137 5.12 23.20 10.78
CA ARG A 137 6.02 23.03 11.93
C ARG A 137 7.47 23.39 11.58
N ALA A 138 7.95 23.01 10.40
CA ALA A 138 9.28 23.42 9.94
C ALA A 138 9.39 24.95 9.77
N ALA A 139 8.36 25.57 9.21
CA ALA A 139 8.27 27.03 9.07
C ALA A 139 8.26 27.72 10.44
N HIS A 140 7.54 27.18 11.42
CA HIS A 140 7.52 27.71 12.78
C HIS A 140 8.91 27.64 13.45
N ILE A 141 9.67 26.55 13.24
CA ILE A 141 11.05 26.44 13.71
C ILE A 141 11.95 27.49 13.05
N ALA A 142 11.84 27.66 11.73
CA ALA A 142 12.60 28.68 11.02
C ALA A 142 12.27 30.10 11.51
N HIS A 143 11.00 30.38 11.75
CA HIS A 143 10.53 31.65 12.29
C HIS A 143 11.11 31.92 13.68
N LEU A 144 11.05 30.96 14.59
CA LEU A 144 11.59 31.12 15.96
C LEU A 144 13.11 31.20 16.03
N ARG A 145 13.83 30.66 15.05
CA ARG A 145 15.29 30.87 14.93
C ARG A 145 15.62 32.30 14.51
N ARG A 146 14.76 32.91 13.69
CA ARG A 146 14.95 34.27 13.18
C ARG A 146 14.57 35.34 14.21
N ALA A 147 13.55 35.10 15.02
CA ALA A 147 13.10 36.05 16.02
C ALA A 147 12.31 35.36 17.14
N SER A 148 12.43 35.91 18.34
CA SER A 148 11.64 35.52 19.49
C SER A 148 11.42 36.70 20.45
N PRO A 149 10.43 36.63 21.36
CA PRO A 149 10.30 37.62 22.44
C PRO A 149 11.50 37.67 23.40
N PHE A 150 12.44 36.73 23.28
CA PHE A 150 13.59 36.57 24.17
C PHE A 150 14.92 36.98 23.52
N ASP A 151 14.90 37.69 22.38
CA ASP A 151 16.10 38.00 21.61
C ASP A 151 17.11 38.89 22.36
N ALA A 152 16.67 39.61 23.40
CA ALA A 152 17.56 40.34 24.31
C ALA A 152 18.46 39.41 25.15
N GLY A 153 18.03 38.16 25.39
CA GLY A 153 18.77 37.17 26.17
C GLY A 153 19.23 35.94 25.38
N ILE A 154 18.74 35.75 24.15
CA ILE A 154 19.08 34.62 23.28
C ILE A 154 19.32 35.16 21.87
N ALA A 155 20.55 35.06 21.38
CA ALA A 155 20.87 35.57 20.04
C ALA A 155 20.09 34.81 18.95
N ALA A 156 19.36 35.54 18.13
CA ALA A 156 18.69 35.02 16.95
C ALA A 156 19.66 34.87 15.77
N GLN A 157 19.36 33.96 14.84
CA GLN A 157 20.16 33.75 13.63
C GLN A 157 19.27 33.33 12.45
N GLU A 158 19.50 33.94 11.29
CA GLU A 158 18.83 33.54 10.05
C GLU A 158 19.23 32.09 9.66
N PRO A 159 18.29 31.13 9.62
CA PRO A 159 18.62 29.76 9.29
C PRO A 159 18.72 29.54 7.78
N ILE A 160 19.71 28.77 7.33
CA ILE A 160 19.75 28.25 5.96
C ILE A 160 18.64 27.20 5.79
N ILE A 161 17.73 27.43 4.84
CA ILE A 161 16.63 26.50 4.57
C ILE A 161 17.01 25.51 3.46
N ARG A 162 17.15 24.24 3.85
CA ARG A 162 17.36 23.11 2.94
C ARG A 162 16.04 22.45 2.58
N ARG A 163 15.31 23.05 1.62
CA ARG A 163 13.96 22.61 1.23
C ARG A 163 13.92 21.17 0.74
N ASP A 164 14.99 20.73 0.06
CA ASP A 164 15.23 19.35 -0.38
C ASP A 164 15.18 18.37 0.79
N ARG A 165 15.91 18.66 1.88
CA ARG A 165 15.94 17.82 3.08
C ARG A 165 14.61 17.84 3.83
N LEU A 166 13.95 19.00 3.92
CA LEU A 166 12.61 19.11 4.51
C LEU A 166 11.57 18.33 3.70
N LEU A 167 11.68 18.31 2.37
CA LEU A 167 10.77 17.54 1.51
C LEU A 167 10.97 16.04 1.73
N ALA A 168 12.22 15.58 1.73
CA ALA A 168 12.53 14.17 1.99
C ALA A 168 12.01 13.72 3.36
N GLN A 169 12.19 14.52 4.40
CA GLN A 169 11.65 14.22 5.74
C GLN A 169 10.11 14.19 5.75
N GLN A 170 9.47 15.16 5.10
CA GLN A 170 8.01 15.22 4.99
C GLN A 170 7.47 13.98 4.26
N GLN A 171 8.06 13.64 3.11
CA GLN A 171 7.62 12.52 2.30
C GLN A 171 7.83 11.18 3.02
N GLY A 172 8.97 11.00 3.70
CA GLY A 172 9.21 9.79 4.50
C GLY A 172 8.14 9.58 5.57
N ARG A 173 7.67 10.65 6.23
CA ARG A 173 6.56 10.56 7.20
C ARG A 173 5.20 10.30 6.56
N VAL A 174 4.94 10.87 5.38
CA VAL A 174 3.73 10.58 4.60
C VAL A 174 3.66 9.11 4.24
N ASP A 175 4.77 8.56 3.73
CA ASP A 175 4.86 7.16 3.28
C ASP A 175 4.72 6.18 4.44
N GLU A 176 5.42 6.45 5.55
CA GLU A 176 5.29 5.67 6.80
C GLU A 176 3.85 5.63 7.30
N LEU A 177 3.18 6.79 7.39
CA LEU A 177 1.81 6.88 7.89
C LEU A 177 0.80 6.23 6.94
N ARG A 178 0.98 6.40 5.63
CA ARG A 178 0.15 5.76 4.61
C ARG A 178 0.24 4.24 4.72
N TYR A 179 1.45 3.70 4.82
CA TYR A 179 1.63 2.25 5.01
C TYR A 179 0.99 1.79 6.33
N ALA A 180 1.35 2.42 7.45
CA ALA A 180 0.94 1.95 8.78
C ALA A 180 -0.57 2.11 9.06
N LYS A 181 -1.22 3.14 8.50
CA LYS A 181 -2.61 3.51 8.84
C LYS A 181 -3.61 3.23 7.73
N TYR A 182 -3.15 2.83 6.53
CA TYR A 182 -4.03 2.55 5.41
C TYR A 182 -3.65 1.21 4.76
N GLU A 183 -2.54 1.16 4.03
CA GLU A 183 -2.17 -0.01 3.20
C GLU A 183 -2.01 -1.27 4.05
N GLY A 184 -1.29 -1.18 5.16
CA GLY A 184 -1.07 -2.29 6.08
C GLY A 184 -2.35 -2.75 6.79
N ILE A 185 -3.27 -1.83 7.11
CA ILE A 185 -4.56 -2.18 7.70
C ILE A 185 -5.42 -2.94 6.69
N LEU A 186 -5.50 -2.45 5.44
CA LEU A 186 -6.23 -3.11 4.37
C LEU A 186 -5.68 -4.53 4.12
N ALA A 187 -4.36 -4.67 4.02
CA ALA A 187 -3.71 -5.96 3.79
C ALA A 187 -3.92 -6.98 4.93
N GLN A 188 -4.16 -6.51 6.16
CA GLN A 188 -4.37 -7.35 7.34
C GLN A 188 -5.85 -7.59 7.65
N THR A 189 -6.78 -7.09 6.83
CA THR A 189 -8.23 -7.20 7.05
C THR A 189 -8.87 -8.03 5.93
N PRO A 190 -8.96 -9.37 6.05
CA PRO A 190 -9.43 -10.26 4.97
C PRO A 190 -10.85 -9.96 4.47
N ALA A 191 -11.69 -9.35 5.31
CA ALA A 191 -13.06 -8.97 4.96
C ALA A 191 -13.14 -7.73 4.05
N ILE A 192 -12.03 -7.03 3.81
CA ILE A 192 -11.94 -5.89 2.88
C ILE A 192 -11.17 -6.33 1.64
N SER A 193 -11.82 -6.30 0.48
CA SER A 193 -11.18 -6.47 -0.82
C SER A 193 -10.91 -5.10 -1.44
N LEU A 194 -9.64 -4.79 -1.72
CA LEU A 194 -9.25 -3.57 -2.43
C LEU A 194 -9.26 -3.82 -3.95
N VAL A 195 -9.94 -2.95 -4.70
CA VAL A 195 -9.92 -2.91 -6.16
C VAL A 195 -9.26 -1.61 -6.61
N ARG A 196 -8.26 -1.73 -7.49
CA ARG A 196 -7.54 -0.59 -8.07
C ARG A 196 -8.24 -0.17 -9.36
N GLY A 197 -8.94 0.96 -9.33
CA GLY A 197 -9.72 1.39 -10.49
C GLY A 197 -10.66 2.56 -10.20
N GLU A 198 -11.30 3.04 -11.25
CA GLU A 198 -12.29 4.10 -11.18
C GLU A 198 -13.70 3.53 -11.28
N ALA A 199 -14.53 3.78 -10.26
CA ALA A 199 -15.89 3.26 -10.17
C ALA A 199 -16.91 4.27 -10.70
N THR A 200 -17.90 3.76 -11.43
CA THR A 200 -19.09 4.49 -11.88
C THR A 200 -20.33 3.66 -11.61
N PHE A 201 -21.47 4.28 -11.31
CA PHE A 201 -22.72 3.54 -11.12
C PHE A 201 -23.30 3.14 -12.49
N GLN A 202 -23.60 1.85 -12.65
CA GLN A 202 -24.44 1.38 -13.77
C GLN A 202 -25.92 1.49 -13.42
N ASN A 203 -26.26 1.21 -12.16
CA ASN A 203 -27.61 1.31 -11.60
C ASN A 203 -27.52 1.38 -10.06
N ALA A 204 -28.66 1.32 -9.36
CA ALA A 204 -28.73 1.50 -7.91
C ALA A 204 -28.04 0.40 -7.06
N GLN A 205 -27.67 -0.75 -7.64
CA GLN A 205 -27.03 -1.88 -6.94
C GLN A 205 -25.81 -2.43 -7.68
N THR A 206 -25.26 -1.69 -8.66
CA THR A 206 -24.13 -2.18 -9.46
C THR A 206 -23.19 -1.05 -9.87
N LEU A 207 -21.89 -1.26 -9.62
CA LEU A 207 -20.79 -0.42 -10.11
C LEU A 207 -20.10 -1.06 -11.31
N SER A 208 -19.69 -0.24 -12.25
CA SER A 208 -18.67 -0.54 -13.26
C SER A 208 -17.35 0.03 -12.77
N VAL A 209 -16.33 -0.82 -12.60
CA VAL A 209 -14.99 -0.40 -12.20
C VAL A 209 -14.04 -0.58 -13.38
N VAL A 210 -13.53 0.54 -13.91
CA VAL A 210 -12.45 0.50 -14.90
C VAL A 210 -11.16 0.25 -14.15
N LEU A 211 -10.56 -0.93 -14.36
CA LEU A 211 -9.37 -1.35 -13.63
C LEU A 211 -8.13 -0.62 -14.12
N ALA A 212 -7.14 -0.44 -13.24
CA ALA A 212 -5.90 0.27 -13.56
C ALA A 212 -5.03 -0.44 -14.60
N ASP A 213 -5.14 -1.78 -14.71
CA ASP A 213 -4.47 -2.63 -15.69
C ASP A 213 -5.26 -2.81 -17.00
N GLY A 214 -6.41 -2.14 -17.12
CA GLY A 214 -7.33 -2.25 -18.24
C GLY A 214 -8.46 -3.24 -17.98
N GLY A 215 -9.54 -3.10 -18.75
CA GLY A 215 -10.74 -3.89 -18.56
C GLY A 215 -11.72 -3.29 -17.55
N VAL A 216 -12.89 -3.92 -17.47
CA VAL A 216 -14.02 -3.47 -16.68
C VAL A 216 -14.49 -4.61 -15.79
N HIS A 217 -14.60 -4.33 -14.49
CA HIS A 217 -15.14 -5.23 -13.51
C HIS A 217 -16.52 -4.74 -13.05
N GLU A 218 -17.55 -5.58 -13.22
CA GLU A 218 -18.87 -5.33 -12.65
C GLU A 218 -18.88 -5.77 -11.18
N LEU A 219 -19.28 -4.85 -10.30
CA LEU A 219 -19.38 -5.08 -8.86
C LEU A 219 -20.80 -4.81 -8.38
N ARG A 220 -21.51 -5.88 -8.02
CA ARG A 220 -22.80 -5.77 -7.32
C ARG A 220 -22.59 -5.53 -5.83
N PHE A 221 -23.54 -4.85 -5.18
CA PHE A 221 -23.47 -4.55 -3.74
C PHE A 221 -24.87 -4.43 -3.13
N ASP A 222 -24.99 -4.60 -1.81
CA ASP A 222 -26.23 -4.33 -1.09
C ASP A 222 -26.35 -2.85 -0.73
N ARG A 223 -25.25 -2.23 -0.31
CA ARG A 223 -25.14 -0.79 -0.02
C ARG A 223 -23.84 -0.24 -0.56
N CYS A 224 -23.83 1.05 -0.90
CA CYS A 224 -22.63 1.74 -1.37
C CYS A 224 -22.42 3.04 -0.58
N LEU A 225 -21.15 3.35 -0.26
CA LEU A 225 -20.71 4.65 0.22
C LEU A 225 -19.85 5.33 -0.85
N ILE A 226 -20.13 6.60 -1.13
CA ILE A 226 -19.29 7.46 -1.97
C ILE A 226 -18.44 8.34 -1.04
N ALA A 227 -17.12 8.18 -1.08
CA ALA A 227 -16.16 8.87 -0.22
C ALA A 227 -14.89 9.26 -1.00
N VAL A 228 -15.11 9.92 -2.15
CA VAL A 228 -14.09 10.33 -3.14
C VAL A 228 -13.39 11.64 -2.83
#